data_AF-A0A9J9KL24-F1
#
_entry.id   AF-A0A9J9KL24-F1
#
_cell.length_a   1.000
_cell.length_b   1.000
_cell.length_c   1.000
_cell.angle_alpha   90.00
_cell.angle_beta   90.00
_cell.angle_gamma   90.00
#
_symmetry.space_group_name_H-M   'P 1'
#
loop_
_entity.id
_entity.type
_entity.pdbx_description
1 polymer ?
#
loop_
_entity_poly.entity_id
_entity_poly.type
_entity_poly.pdbx_seq_one_letter_code
_entity_poly.pdbx_strand_id
1 'polypeptide(L)'
;MNNSPWRSPESRFTYGFRPSLFPMALTPQDIGRIANLARLELSPGESERMLTQLNGFFGIVEKMQAVDTHGIAPLSHPVAVVRDVQLRLREDVASEPDQREANQRSAPAVERGLFLVPKVIE
;
A
#
# COMPACT_ATOMS: atom_id res chain seq x y z
N MET A 1 35.67 -21.47 -20.56
CA MET A 1 34.43 -21.64 -21.34
C MET A 1 33.37 -22.27 -20.44
N ASN A 2 32.51 -21.45 -19.82
CA ASN A 2 31.09 -21.75 -19.62
C ASN A 2 30.42 -20.47 -19.08
N ASN A 3 29.95 -19.64 -20.01
CA ASN A 3 29.21 -18.42 -19.70
C ASN A 3 27.75 -18.79 -19.43
N SER A 4 27.31 -18.71 -18.17
CA SER A 4 25.89 -18.77 -17.82
C SER A 4 25.18 -17.49 -18.31
N PRO A 5 24.09 -17.58 -19.09
CA PRO A 5 23.54 -16.45 -19.83
C PRO A 5 22.61 -15.52 -19.02
N TRP A 6 22.53 -15.67 -17.69
CA TRP A 6 21.51 -15.00 -16.87
C TRP A 6 22.04 -13.88 -15.96
N ARG A 7 23.28 -13.43 -16.14
CA ARG A 7 23.77 -12.17 -15.53
C ARG A 7 23.39 -11.00 -16.43
N SER A 8 22.19 -10.47 -16.25
CA SER A 8 21.86 -9.13 -16.75
C SER A 8 22.67 -8.11 -15.94
N PRO A 9 23.40 -7.18 -16.59
CA PRO A 9 24.11 -6.12 -15.89
C PRO A 9 23.12 -5.03 -15.45
N GLU A 10 23.16 -4.69 -14.16
CA GLU A 10 22.74 -3.40 -13.60
C GLU A 10 21.44 -2.80 -14.15
N SER A 11 20.29 -3.35 -13.73
CA SER A 11 19.04 -2.60 -13.73
C SER A 11 19.13 -1.49 -12.67
N ARG A 12 19.65 -0.32 -13.07
CA ARG A 12 19.46 0.94 -12.33
C ARG A 12 17.96 1.21 -12.27
N PHE A 13 17.32 0.79 -11.17
CA PHE A 13 16.04 1.34 -10.75
C PHE A 13 16.28 2.82 -10.45
N THR A 14 16.13 3.65 -11.47
CA THR A 14 16.02 5.08 -11.29
C THR A 14 14.68 5.31 -10.59
N TYR A 15 14.71 5.45 -9.27
CA TYR A 15 13.64 6.13 -8.53
C TYR A 15 13.68 7.61 -8.94
N GLY A 16 13.28 7.88 -10.18
CA GLY A 16 13.00 9.22 -10.64
C GLY A 16 11.65 9.61 -10.07
N PHE A 17 11.62 10.12 -8.84
CA PHE A 17 10.53 11.00 -8.42
C PHE A 17 10.62 12.24 -9.31
N ARG A 18 10.02 12.16 -10.50
CA ARG A 18 9.78 13.36 -11.31
C ARG A 18 8.82 14.19 -10.47
N PRO A 19 9.18 15.41 -10.04
CA PRO A 19 8.21 16.32 -9.46
C PRO A 19 7.24 16.64 -10.60
N SER A 20 6.16 15.87 -10.65
CA SER A 20 4.98 16.23 -11.40
C SER A 20 4.54 17.58 -10.85
N LEU A 21 4.52 18.59 -11.72
CA LEU A 21 3.69 19.77 -11.57
C LEU A 21 2.21 19.35 -11.61
N PHE A 22 1.77 18.55 -10.64
CA PHE A 22 0.35 18.40 -10.37
C PHE A 22 -0.08 19.64 -9.59
N PRO A 23 -1.19 20.31 -9.96
CA PRO A 23 -1.85 21.14 -8.97
C PRO A 23 -2.16 20.24 -7.76
N MET A 24 -1.52 20.51 -6.62
CA MET A 24 -1.64 19.69 -5.39
C MET A 24 -3.00 19.83 -4.68
N ALA A 25 -3.93 20.57 -5.28
CA ALA A 25 -5.31 20.61 -4.85
C ALA A 25 -6.07 19.43 -5.50
N LEU A 26 -6.51 18.49 -4.67
CA LEU A 26 -7.44 17.46 -5.06
C LEU A 26 -8.76 18.09 -5.52
N THR A 27 -9.43 17.43 -6.45
CA THR A 27 -10.79 17.76 -6.90
C THR A 27 -11.83 16.85 -6.23
N PRO A 28 -13.12 17.21 -6.23
CA PRO A 28 -14.18 16.31 -5.77
C PRO A 28 -14.19 14.94 -6.48
N GLN A 29 -13.81 14.91 -7.76
CA GLN A 29 -13.71 13.65 -8.52
C GLN A 29 -12.59 12.76 -7.98
N ASP A 30 -11.47 13.34 -7.56
CA ASP A 30 -10.36 12.61 -6.95
C ASP A 30 -10.77 11.98 -5.62
N ILE A 31 -11.58 12.67 -4.82
CA ILE A 31 -12.13 12.13 -3.58
C ILE A 31 -13.00 10.91 -3.86
N GLY A 32 -13.89 10.97 -4.86
CA GLY A 32 -14.70 9.83 -5.27
C GLY A 32 -13.83 8.64 -5.73
N ARG A 33 -12.75 8.93 -6.48
CA ARG A 33 -11.80 7.90 -6.91
C ARG A 33 -11.05 7.26 -5.74
N ILE A 34 -10.56 8.06 -4.80
CA ILE A 34 -9.85 7.60 -3.61
C ILE A 34 -10.78 6.77 -2.73
N ALA A 35 -12.02 7.23 -2.51
CA ALA A 35 -13.03 6.51 -1.75
C ALA A 35 -13.31 5.12 -2.35
N ASN A 36 -13.47 5.03 -3.68
CA ASN A 36 -13.65 3.75 -4.36
C ASN A 36 -12.44 2.82 -4.19
N LEU A 37 -11.21 3.33 -4.33
CA LEU A 37 -9.98 2.56 -4.11
C LEU A 37 -9.87 2.04 -2.66
N ALA A 38 -10.32 2.85 -1.70
CA ALA A 38 -10.36 2.49 -0.28
C ALA A 38 -11.59 1.65 0.10
N ARG A 39 -12.51 1.36 -0.83
CA ARG A 39 -13.80 0.68 -0.59
C ARG A 39 -14.65 1.39 0.48
N LEU A 40 -14.65 2.72 0.45
CA LEU A 40 -15.47 3.58 1.30
C LEU A 40 -16.61 4.18 0.49
N GLU A 41 -17.81 4.12 1.06
CA GLU A 41 -18.96 4.88 0.58
C GLU A 41 -19.02 6.20 1.37
N LEU A 42 -19.12 7.32 0.67
CA LEU A 42 -19.17 8.66 1.27
C LEU A 42 -20.46 9.35 0.86
N SER A 43 -21.17 9.94 1.83
CA SER A 43 -22.24 10.88 1.52
C SER A 43 -21.67 12.17 0.89
N PRO A 44 -22.50 12.97 0.17
CA PRO A 44 -22.05 14.22 -0.43
C PRO A 44 -21.39 15.17 0.58
N GLY A 45 -21.96 15.31 1.79
CA GLY A 45 -21.41 16.15 2.83
C GLY A 45 -20.09 15.64 3.42
N GLU A 46 -19.89 14.32 3.50
CA GLU A 46 -18.60 13.74 3.92
C GLU A 46 -17.53 13.92 2.85
N SER A 47 -17.89 13.80 1.58
CA SER A 47 -16.99 14.03 0.45
C SER A 47 -16.44 15.46 0.44
N GLU A 48 -17.29 16.47 0.64
CA GLU A 48 -16.87 17.87 0.71
C GLU A 48 -15.96 18.16 1.92
N ARG A 49 -16.27 17.57 3.08
CA ARG A 49 -15.41 17.69 4.27
C ARG A 49 -14.05 17.03 4.05
N MET A 50 -14.04 15.81 3.48
CA MET A 50 -12.83 15.07 3.18
C MET A 50 -11.94 15.82 2.19
N LEU A 51 -12.53 16.44 1.16
CA LEU A 51 -11.82 17.30 0.22
C LEU A 51 -11.04 18.41 0.94
N THR A 52 -11.71 19.11 1.84
CA THR A 52 -11.11 20.21 2.61
C THR A 52 -9.98 19.70 3.52
N GLN A 53 -10.22 18.58 4.22
CA GLN A 53 -9.25 17.99 5.13
C GLN A 53 -8.00 17.47 4.41
N LEU A 54 -8.17 16.76 3.30
CA LEU A 54 -7.05 16.21 2.53
C LEU A 54 -6.22 17.32 1.88
N ASN A 55 -6.86 18.36 1.32
CA ASN A 55 -6.12 19.51 0.82
C ASN A 55 -5.35 20.24 1.93
N GLY A 56 -5.93 20.35 3.13
CA GLY A 56 -5.22 20.87 4.31
C GLY A 56 -4.01 20.02 4.71
N PHE A 57 -4.14 18.69 4.66
CA PHE A 57 -3.04 17.76 4.92
C PHE A 57 -1.93 17.88 3.87
N PHE A 58 -2.26 17.98 2.57
CA PHE A 58 -1.28 18.18 1.51
C PHE A 58 -0.52 19.50 1.68
N GLY A 59 -1.15 20.55 2.17
CA GLY A 59 -0.46 21.80 2.53
C GLY A 59 0.60 21.63 3.63
N ILE A 60 0.49 20.61 4.49
CA ILE A 60 1.55 20.25 5.44
C ILE A 60 2.66 19.48 4.74
N VAL A 61 2.31 18.51 3.89
CA VAL A 61 3.26 17.69 3.12
C VAL A 61 4.12 18.55 2.18
N GLU A 62 3.54 19.58 1.58
CA GLU A 62 4.26 20.57 0.75
C GLU A 62 5.43 21.22 1.49
N LYS A 63 5.28 21.51 2.79
CA LYS A 63 6.37 22.08 3.59
C LYS A 63 7.57 21.12 3.69
N MET A 64 7.34 19.81 3.60
CA MET A 64 8.41 18.81 3.62
C MET A 64 9.20 18.79 2.30
N GLN A 65 8.62 19.25 1.18
CA GLN A 65 9.30 19.32 -0.11
C GLN A 65 10.40 20.40 -0.16
N ALA A 66 10.43 21.32 0.81
CA ALA A 66 11.48 22.32 0.93
C ALA A 66 12.86 21.72 1.27
N VAL A 67 12.90 20.48 1.74
CA VAL A 67 14.15 19.79 2.09
C VAL A 67 14.68 19.05 0.87
N ASP A 68 15.90 19.38 0.44
CA ASP A 68 16.58 18.63 -0.62
C ASP A 68 16.97 17.23 -0.10
N THR A 69 16.47 16.21 -0.80
CA THR A 69 16.74 14.80 -0.51
C THR A 69 17.48 14.11 -1.67
N HIS A 70 18.07 14.90 -2.58
CA HIS A 70 18.82 14.36 -3.71
C HIS A 70 19.99 13.50 -3.22
N GLY A 71 20.08 12.28 -3.76
CA GLY A 71 21.13 11.31 -3.40
C GLY A 71 20.91 10.60 -2.06
N ILE A 72 19.84 10.90 -1.32
CA ILE A 72 19.53 10.21 -0.07
C ILE A 72 18.73 8.93 -0.37
N ALA A 73 19.23 7.79 0.11
CA ALA A 73 18.52 6.52 0.00
C ALA A 73 17.30 6.49 0.95
N PRO A 74 16.11 6.07 0.49
CA PRO A 74 14.94 5.91 1.35
C PRO A 74 15.16 4.89 2.47
N LEU A 75 14.62 5.15 3.66
CA LEU A 75 14.70 4.26 4.82
C LEU A 75 13.40 3.46 5.01
N SER A 76 13.35 2.22 4.54
CA SER A 76 12.15 1.37 4.62
C SER A 76 11.92 0.73 5.99
N HIS A 77 12.98 0.40 6.71
CA HIS A 77 12.93 -0.23 8.03
C HIS A 77 13.79 0.58 9.01
N PRO A 78 13.27 1.03 10.17
CA PRO A 78 14.07 1.81 11.13
C PRO A 78 15.33 1.08 11.60
N VAL A 79 15.25 -0.26 11.69
CA VAL A 79 16.35 -1.13 12.10
C VAL A 79 17.52 -1.12 11.12
N ALA A 80 17.28 -0.77 9.84
CA ALA A 80 18.31 -0.71 8.81
C ALA A 80 19.38 0.36 9.09
N VAL A 81 19.12 1.30 10.00
CA VAL A 81 20.10 2.29 10.45
C VAL A 81 21.19 1.67 11.33
N VAL A 82 20.86 0.60 12.05
CA VAL A 82 21.75 0.00 13.08
C VAL A 82 22.32 -1.33 12.62
N ARG A 83 21.64 -2.04 11.71
CA ARG A 83 22.09 -3.33 11.19
C ARG A 83 21.46 -3.64 9.83
N ASP A 84 22.15 -4.47 9.05
CA ASP A 84 21.60 -4.97 7.80
C ASP A 84 20.33 -5.79 8.05
N VAL A 85 19.27 -5.45 7.30
CA VAL A 85 18.00 -6.18 7.36
C VAL A 85 18.08 -7.37 6.41
N GLN A 86 18.26 -8.55 6.99
CA GLN A 86 18.20 -9.81 6.26
C GLN A 86 16.75 -10.32 6.21
N LEU A 87 16.40 -10.98 5.10
CA LEU A 87 15.11 -11.65 4.97
C LEU A 87 15.06 -12.84 5.94
N ARG A 88 14.07 -12.85 6.83
CA ARG A 88 13.83 -14.00 7.71
C ARG A 88 13.15 -15.10 6.90
N LEU A 89 13.86 -16.21 6.71
CA LEU A 89 13.31 -17.41 6.12
C LEU A 89 12.54 -18.20 7.18
N ARG A 90 11.41 -18.78 6.77
CA ARG A 90 10.67 -19.79 7.54
C ARG A 90 11.03 -21.15 6.98
N GLU A 91 11.13 -22.17 7.84
CA GLU A 91 11.31 -23.56 7.39
C GLU A 91 10.11 -24.02 6.56
N ASP A 92 10.37 -24.85 5.56
CA ASP A 92 9.33 -25.43 4.70
C ASP A 92 8.70 -26.67 5.38
N VAL A 93 8.07 -26.41 6.52
CA VAL A 93 7.36 -27.41 7.31
C VAL A 93 5.96 -26.88 7.59
N ALA A 94 4.95 -27.75 7.45
CA ALA A 94 3.59 -27.44 7.83
C ALA A 94 3.48 -27.39 9.37
N SER A 95 3.07 -26.26 9.92
CA SER A 95 2.98 -26.04 11.37
C SER A 95 1.54 -25.98 11.89
N GLU A 96 0.58 -25.67 11.04
CA GLU A 96 -0.79 -25.34 11.44
C GLU A 96 -1.70 -26.58 11.40
N PRO A 97 -2.34 -26.96 12.53
CA PRO A 97 -3.40 -27.97 12.53
C PRO A 97 -4.70 -27.39 11.95
N ASP A 98 -5.69 -28.25 11.66
CA ASP A 98 -7.02 -27.78 11.27
C ASP A 98 -7.68 -27.01 12.42
N GLN A 99 -7.98 -25.74 12.18
CA GLN A 99 -8.65 -24.84 13.12
C GLN A 99 -9.90 -24.20 12.51
N ARG A 100 -10.59 -24.91 11.60
CA ARG A 100 -11.76 -24.40 10.86
C ARG A 100 -12.78 -23.69 11.75
N GLU A 101 -13.17 -24.30 12.87
CA GLU A 101 -14.16 -23.72 13.79
C GLU A 101 -13.67 -22.40 14.40
N ALA A 102 -12.41 -22.36 14.85
CA ALA A 102 -11.81 -21.15 15.42
C ALA A 102 -11.68 -20.04 14.37
N ASN A 103 -11.28 -20.38 13.14
CA ASN A 103 -11.15 -19.44 12.02
C ASN A 103 -12.51 -18.87 11.58
N GLN A 104 -13.59 -19.64 11.72
CA GLN A 104 -14.94 -19.24 11.29
C GLN A 104 -15.73 -18.52 12.38
N ARG A 105 -15.28 -18.53 13.64
CA ARG A 105 -15.98 -17.94 14.77
C ARG A 105 -16.34 -16.45 14.60
N SER A 106 -15.48 -15.68 13.92
CA SER A 106 -15.68 -14.24 13.70
C SER A 106 -16.38 -13.92 12.38
N ALA A 107 -16.72 -14.93 11.58
CA ALA A 107 -17.29 -14.72 10.26
C ALA A 107 -18.77 -14.31 10.36
N PRO A 108 -19.21 -13.29 9.61
CA PRO A 108 -20.62 -12.89 9.59
C PRO A 108 -21.57 -13.98 9.09
N ALA A 109 -21.12 -14.80 8.14
CA ALA A 109 -21.92 -15.87 7.57
C ALA A 109 -21.03 -17.02 7.10
N VAL A 110 -21.40 -18.24 7.48
CA VAL A 110 -20.71 -19.48 7.07
C VAL A 110 -21.72 -20.55 6.70
N GLU A 111 -21.39 -21.36 5.71
CA GLU A 111 -22.19 -22.51 5.32
C GLU A 111 -21.29 -23.66 4.88
N ARG A 112 -21.53 -24.88 5.41
CA ARG A 112 -20.78 -26.09 5.06
C ARG A 112 -19.25 -25.89 5.12
N GLY A 113 -18.78 -25.09 6.07
CA GLY A 113 -17.36 -24.79 6.25
C GLY A 113 -16.76 -23.80 5.27
N LEU A 114 -17.58 -23.00 4.57
CA LEU A 114 -17.18 -21.92 3.65
C LEU A 114 -17.63 -20.55 4.19
N PHE A 115 -16.88 -19.49 3.89
CA PHE A 115 -17.31 -18.11 4.13
C PHE A 115 -18.25 -17.67 3.02
N LEU A 116 -19.43 -17.17 3.39
CA LEU A 116 -20.39 -16.69 2.40
C LEU A 116 -20.11 -15.23 2.04
N VAL A 117 -20.10 -14.94 0.74
CA VAL A 117 -20.01 -13.59 0.20
C VAL A 117 -21.12 -13.36 -0.82
N PRO A 118 -21.67 -12.14 -0.93
CA PRO A 118 -22.63 -11.82 -1.98
C PRO A 118 -22.06 -12.11 -3.36
N LYS A 119 -22.85 -12.76 -4.22
CA LYS A 119 -22.48 -12.98 -5.61
C LYS A 119 -22.47 -11.63 -6.33
N VAL A 120 -21.38 -11.32 -7.02
CA VAL A 120 -21.34 -10.17 -7.94
C VAL A 120 -22.21 -10.54 -9.15
N ILE A 121 -23.27 -9.78 -9.37
CA ILE A 121 -24.16 -9.89 -10.53
C ILE A 121 -24.18 -8.51 -11.17
N GLU A 122 -23.93 -8.43 -12.48
CA GLU A 122 -23.99 -7.21 -13.29
C GLU A 122 -25.42 -6.95 -13.79
#